data_AF-A0A2S9FRE2-F1
#
_entry.id   AF-A0A2S9FRE2-F1
#
_cell.length_a   1.000
_cell.length_b   1.000
_cell.length_c   1.000
_cell.angle_alpha   90.00
_cell.angle_beta   90.00
_cell.angle_gamma   90.00
#
_symmetry.space_group_name_H-M   'P 1'
#
loop_
_entity.id
_entity.type
_entity.pdbx_description
1 polymer ?
#
loop_
_entity_poly.entity_id
_entity_poly.type
_entity_poly.pdbx_seq_one_letter_code
_entity_poly.pdbx_strand_id
1 'polypeptide(L)'
;DGVVHSAGVGGGGPIHLLPDEEWDRVVDVNLKATFLVMRAALSQMLKQERVGGERGAIVTLSSVEGLEGTAGGSAYNASKGGVVLLTKNAAIDYGP
;
A
#
# COMPACT_ATOMS: atom_id res chain seq x y z
N ASP A 1 -9.07 16.92 -6.49
CA ASP A 1 -9.60 15.58 -6.19
C ASP A 1 -8.50 14.61 -5.78
N GLY A 2 -8.85 13.52 -5.10
CA GLY A 2 -7.87 12.54 -4.63
C GLY A 2 -8.49 11.18 -4.30
N VAL A 3 -7.62 10.19 -4.15
CA VAL A 3 -7.99 8.81 -3.81
C VAL A 3 -7.39 8.45 -2.46
N VAL A 4 -8.21 7.91 -1.57
CA VAL A 4 -7.75 7.33 -0.30
C VAL A 4 -7.97 5.83 -0.36
N HIS A 5 -6.88 5.05 -0.34
CA HIS A 5 -6.96 3.60 -0.25
C HIS A 5 -6.78 3.15 1.21
N SER A 6 -7.86 2.62 1.78
CA SER A 6 -7.96 2.24 3.20
C SER A 6 -8.25 0.75 3.42
N ALA A 7 -8.48 -0.02 2.35
CA ALA A 7 -8.75 -1.45 2.48
C ALA A 7 -7.53 -2.15 3.12
N GLY A 8 -7.79 -2.99 4.12
CA GLY A 8 -6.75 -3.73 4.80
C GLY A 8 -7.30 -4.76 5.77
N VAL A 9 -6.50 -5.80 6.02
CA VAL A 9 -6.77 -6.89 6.94
C VAL A 9 -5.55 -7.14 7.82
N GLY A 10 -5.78 -7.55 9.06
CA GLY A 10 -4.76 -8.17 9.89
C GLY A 10 -4.51 -9.63 9.48
N GLY A 11 -3.43 -10.19 9.98
CA GLY A 11 -3.07 -11.59 9.78
C GLY A 11 -1.57 -11.83 9.89
N GLY A 12 -1.19 -13.08 10.07
CA GLY A 12 0.20 -13.46 10.30
C GLY A 12 0.33 -14.55 11.36
N GLY A 13 1.57 -14.75 11.78
CA GLY A 13 1.98 -15.71 12.79
C GLY A 13 3.51 -15.88 12.75
N PRO A 14 4.08 -16.76 13.57
CA PRO A 14 5.47 -17.19 13.38
C PRO A 14 5.64 -17.71 11.94
N ILE A 15 6.67 -17.23 11.22
CA ILE A 15 6.83 -17.48 9.77
C ILE A 15 6.74 -18.98 9.41
N HIS A 16 7.36 -19.85 10.19
CA HIS A 16 7.38 -21.30 9.95
C HIS A 16 6.03 -22.02 10.20
N LEU A 17 5.03 -21.33 10.75
CA LEU A 17 3.69 -21.86 11.03
C LEU A 17 2.59 -21.17 10.22
N LEU A 18 2.95 -20.14 9.43
CA LEU A 18 1.97 -19.38 8.68
C LEU A 18 1.58 -20.15 7.42
N PRO A 19 0.29 -20.47 7.22
CA PRO A 19 -0.18 -21.05 5.96
C PRO A 19 0.00 -20.06 4.81
N ASP A 20 0.37 -20.57 3.63
CA ASP A 20 0.56 -19.76 2.43
C ASP A 20 -0.72 -19.00 2.07
N GLU A 21 -1.90 -19.58 2.29
CA GLU A 21 -3.18 -18.95 1.99
C GLU A 21 -3.43 -17.70 2.87
N GLU A 22 -2.98 -17.72 4.12
CA GLU A 22 -3.11 -16.57 5.02
C GLU A 22 -2.10 -15.48 4.65
N TRP A 23 -0.88 -15.86 4.26
CA TRP A 23 0.11 -14.94 3.72
C TRP A 23 -0.44 -14.23 2.47
N ASP A 24 -0.92 -15.01 1.50
CA ASP A 24 -1.44 -14.51 0.23
C ASP A 24 -2.65 -13.61 0.47
N ARG A 25 -3.59 -14.00 1.33
CA ARG A 25 -4.76 -13.18 1.68
C ARG A 25 -4.35 -11.81 2.20
N VAL A 26 -3.40 -11.75 3.13
CA VAL A 26 -2.95 -10.48 3.73
C VAL A 26 -2.19 -9.63 2.72
N VAL A 27 -1.26 -10.22 1.97
CA VAL A 27 -0.46 -9.51 0.97
C VAL A 27 -1.31 -9.02 -0.20
N ASP A 28 -2.25 -9.83 -0.68
CA ASP A 28 -3.12 -9.46 -1.78
C ASP A 28 -4.04 -8.29 -1.40
N VAL A 29 -4.63 -8.32 -0.21
CA VAL A 29 -5.53 -7.24 0.25
C VAL A 29 -4.75 -5.98 0.64
N ASN A 30 -3.65 -6.10 1.36
CA ASN A 30 -2.96 -4.92 1.91
C ASN A 30 -2.01 -4.27 0.90
N LEU A 31 -1.23 -5.08 0.16
CA LEU A 31 -0.15 -4.57 -0.70
C LEU A 31 -0.54 -4.55 -2.17
N LYS A 32 -0.99 -5.68 -2.71
CA LYS A 32 -1.34 -5.77 -4.13
C LYS A 32 -2.55 -4.90 -4.47
N ALA A 33 -3.60 -4.89 -3.64
CA ALA A 33 -4.74 -3.99 -3.86
C ALA A 33 -4.33 -2.51 -3.82
N THR A 34 -3.43 -2.13 -2.90
CA THR A 34 -2.83 -0.78 -2.86
C THR A 34 -2.15 -0.44 -4.18
N PHE A 35 -1.29 -1.33 -4.69
CA PHE A 35 -0.64 -1.17 -5.98
C PHE A 35 -1.66 -1.03 -7.13
N LEU A 36 -2.69 -1.87 -7.17
CA LEU A 36 -3.71 -1.85 -8.22
C LEU A 36 -4.49 -0.53 -8.23
N VAL A 37 -4.88 -0.03 -7.05
CA VAL A 37 -5.57 1.24 -6.89
C VAL A 37 -4.67 2.41 -7.28
N MET A 38 -3.42 2.42 -6.80
CA MET A 38 -2.44 3.43 -7.19
C MET A 38 -2.24 3.46 -8.70
N ARG A 39 -2.06 2.30 -9.34
CA ARG A 39 -1.89 2.19 -10.79
C ARG A 39 -3.08 2.78 -11.55
N ALA A 40 -4.30 2.44 -11.14
CA ALA A 40 -5.51 2.97 -11.77
C ALA A 40 -5.63 4.48 -11.58
N ALA A 41 -5.44 4.98 -10.35
CA ALA A 41 -5.52 6.40 -10.03
C ALA A 41 -4.45 7.22 -10.79
N LEU A 42 -3.19 6.79 -10.76
CA LEU A 42 -2.10 7.46 -11.48
C LEU A 42 -2.32 7.47 -12.99
N SER A 43 -2.78 6.35 -13.57
CA SER A 43 -3.08 6.27 -15.01
C SER A 43 -4.14 7.28 -15.44
N GLN A 44 -5.10 7.58 -14.57
CA GLN A 44 -6.11 8.61 -14.80
C GLN A 44 -5.56 10.01 -14.55
N MET A 45 -4.90 10.24 -13.40
CA MET A 45 -4.33 11.55 -13.02
C MET A 45 -3.38 12.08 -14.10
N LEU A 46 -2.52 11.23 -14.68
CA LEU A 46 -1.58 11.62 -15.74
C LEU A 46 -2.26 12.17 -17.01
N LYS A 47 -3.53 11.82 -17.26
CA LYS A 47 -4.32 12.30 -18.41
C LYS A 47 -5.10 13.58 -18.11
N GLN A 48 -5.27 13.94 -16.85
CA GLN A 48 -6.04 15.12 -16.43
C GLN A 48 -5.22 16.40 -16.55
N GLU A 49 -5.85 17.51 -16.89
CA GLU A 49 -5.18 18.82 -16.82
C GLU A 49 -4.73 19.13 -15.39
N ARG A 50 -3.65 19.91 -15.28
CA ARG A 50 -3.18 20.38 -13.98
C ARG A 50 -4.11 21.47 -13.45
N VAL A 51 -4.51 21.37 -12.19
CA VAL A 51 -5.26 22.39 -11.47
C VAL A 51 -4.39 22.88 -10.32
N GLY A 52 -3.98 24.15 -10.34
CA GLY A 52 -3.08 24.70 -9.33
C GLY A 52 -1.69 24.05 -9.30
N GLY A 53 -1.21 23.53 -10.44
CA GLY A 53 0.09 22.86 -10.56
C GLY A 53 0.04 21.34 -10.37
N GLU A 54 -1.06 20.81 -9.83
CA GLU A 54 -1.22 19.41 -9.42
C GLU A 54 -2.22 18.65 -10.30
N ARG A 55 -2.14 17.32 -10.31
CA ARG A 55 -3.12 16.44 -11.00
C ARG A 55 -4.03 15.65 -10.05
N GLY A 56 -3.82 15.79 -8.74
CA GLY A 56 -4.55 15.10 -7.69
C GLY A 56 -3.62 14.58 -6.59
N ALA A 57 -4.19 13.88 -5.60
CA ALA A 57 -3.43 13.28 -4.51
C ALA A 57 -3.85 11.82 -4.26
N ILE A 58 -2.91 10.97 -3.87
CA ILE A 58 -3.17 9.59 -3.45
C ILE A 58 -2.69 9.44 -2.01
N VAL A 59 -3.58 8.95 -1.14
CA VAL A 59 -3.26 8.61 0.25
C VAL A 59 -3.43 7.11 0.44
N THR A 60 -2.39 6.45 0.95
CA THR A 60 -2.39 5.02 1.27
C THR A 60 -2.25 4.83 2.78
N LEU A 61 -2.94 3.85 3.36
CA LEU A 61 -2.83 3.57 4.79
C LEU A 61 -1.88 2.42 5.11
N SER A 62 -0.75 2.75 5.74
CA SER A 62 0.16 1.78 6.34
C SER A 62 -0.11 1.60 7.85
N SER A 63 0.89 1.20 8.65
CA SER A 63 0.85 1.01 10.09
C SER A 63 2.23 1.36 10.68
N VAL A 64 2.29 1.60 12.00
CA VAL A 64 3.56 1.58 12.76
C VAL A 64 4.28 0.24 12.55
N GLU A 65 3.50 -0.86 12.47
CA GLU A 65 3.99 -2.21 12.16
C GLU A 65 4.56 -2.36 10.72
N GLY A 66 4.43 -1.33 9.87
CA GLY A 66 5.13 -1.25 8.60
C GLY A 66 6.53 -0.63 8.71
N LEU A 67 6.87 -0.07 9.87
CA LEU A 67 8.17 0.53 10.18
C LEU A 67 8.97 -0.33 11.16
N GLU A 68 8.29 -1.07 12.03
CA GLU A 68 8.87 -1.98 13.01
C GLU A 68 8.13 -3.32 13.06
N GLY A 69 8.84 -4.40 13.37
CA GLY A 69 8.25 -5.72 13.47
C GLY A 69 7.59 -5.96 14.83
N THR A 70 6.40 -6.58 14.82
CA THR A 70 5.71 -7.05 16.02
C THR A 70 5.56 -8.57 16.01
N ALA A 71 5.60 -9.19 17.20
CA ALA A 71 5.47 -10.63 17.36
C ALA A 71 4.14 -11.14 16.77
N GLY A 72 4.21 -12.16 15.91
CA GLY A 72 3.04 -12.70 15.21
C GLY A 72 2.57 -11.88 14.00
N GLY A 73 3.17 -10.73 13.71
CA GLY A 73 2.73 -9.85 12.62
C GLY A 73 3.32 -10.17 11.24
N SER A 74 3.97 -11.31 11.01
CA SER A 74 4.78 -11.59 9.80
C SER A 74 4.20 -11.05 8.48
N ALA A 75 3.06 -11.56 8.03
CA ALA A 75 2.40 -11.11 6.79
C ALA A 75 1.93 -9.65 6.88
N TYR A 76 1.34 -9.25 8.00
CA TYR A 76 0.85 -7.89 8.20
C TYR A 76 1.97 -6.85 8.12
N ASN A 77 3.04 -7.03 8.90
CA ASN A 77 4.23 -6.18 8.93
C ASN A 77 4.85 -6.07 7.54
N ALA A 78 5.05 -7.20 6.87
CA ALA A 78 5.59 -7.23 5.51
C ALA A 78 4.71 -6.45 4.54
N SER A 79 3.39 -6.66 4.59
CA SER A 79 2.45 -5.97 3.71
C SER A 79 2.42 -4.46 3.96
N LYS A 80 2.43 -4.03 5.23
CA LYS A 80 2.40 -2.61 5.61
C LYS A 80 3.72 -1.91 5.33
N GLY A 81 4.86 -2.58 5.54
CA GLY A 81 6.17 -2.09 5.12
C GLY A 81 6.28 -1.95 3.60
N GLY A 82 5.71 -2.91 2.85
CA GLY A 82 5.56 -2.81 1.40
C GLY A 82 4.78 -1.56 0.97
N VAL A 83 3.66 -1.26 1.65
CA VAL A 83 2.88 -0.04 1.38
C VAL A 83 3.70 1.22 1.66
N VAL A 84 4.50 1.27 2.74
CA VAL A 84 5.37 2.44 3.02
C VAL A 84 6.33 2.72 1.88
N LEU A 85 7.06 1.70 1.42
CA LEU A 85 8.06 1.89 0.36
C LEU A 85 7.41 2.12 -1.01
N LEU A 86 6.31 1.45 -1.30
CA LEU A 86 5.55 1.67 -2.54
C LEU A 86 5.08 3.12 -2.65
N THR A 87 4.51 3.68 -1.59
CA THR A 87 4.02 5.06 -1.57
C THR A 87 5.16 6.07 -1.69
N LYS A 88 6.29 5.82 -1.00
CA LYS A 88 7.49 6.66 -1.14
C LYS A 88 8.05 6.62 -2.56
N ASN A 89 8.11 5.44 -3.18
CA ASN A 89 8.60 5.31 -4.56
C ASN A 89 7.69 6.06 -5.54
N ALA A 90 6.38 5.91 -5.42
CA ALA A 90 5.44 6.65 -6.26
C ALA A 90 5.55 8.16 -6.07
N ALA A 91 5.82 8.64 -4.84
CA ALA A 91 6.06 10.06 -4.62
C ALA A 91 7.33 10.56 -5.34
N ILE A 92 8.38 9.73 -5.45
CA ILE A 92 9.59 10.05 -6.21
C ILE A 92 9.31 10.04 -7.72
N ASP A 93 8.57 9.05 -8.21
CA ASP A 93 8.31 8.87 -9.64
C ASP A 93 7.36 9.94 -10.22
N TYR A 94 6.38 10.40 -9.42
CA TYR A 94 5.27 11.23 -9.90
C TYR A 94 5.15 12.58 -9.17
N GLY A 95 5.90 12.79 -8.10
CA GLY A 95 5.98 14.08 -7.41
C GLY A 95 6.71 15.14 -8.25
N PRO A 96 6.58 16.42 -7.87
CA PRO A 96 7.28 17.53 -8.51
C PRO A 96 8.81 17.49 -8.32
#